data_AF-A0A4W5M007-F1
#
_entry.id   AF-A0A4W5M007-F1
#
_cell.length_a   1.000
_cell.length_b   1.000
_cell.length_c   1.000
_cell.angle_alpha   90.00
_cell.angle_beta   90.00
_cell.angle_gamma   90.00
#
_symmetry.space_group_name_H-M   'P 1'
#
loop_
_entity.id
_entity.type
_entity.pdbx_description
1 polymer ?
#
loop_
_entity_poly.entity_id
_entity_poly.type
_entity_poly.pdbx_seq_one_letter_code
_entity_poly.pdbx_strand_id
1 'polypeptide(L)'
;MVVNSVHWFRKGLRLHDNPALQEALNGADTVRCVYILDPWFAGSANVGINRWRFLLESLEDLDSSLRKLYSRLFVVRGQPANVFPSLFKEWNVTRLTFEYDSEPYGKERDGAIIKMAQEFGVETIVRNSHTLYNLDRIVEMNNGSPPLTFKRFQALVNRLELPMKPLPTITQEQMGSCRTKIADNHDEHYSVPSLEELANWMQSITVPSALSPKPLIPPTTATCMLSSAGPRYILVARPTFFHCYCPVGFGKRTDPSGDYIRRYIPKLKDYPNRYIYEPWRAPESVQKAANCIVGVDYPKPMINHAEGSRLNIERMKQVYQQLSHYKGLSETLVIYNENLGSRSEDRSDRKSPPHPSSLKAPCGRDI
;
A
#
# COMPACT_ATOMS: atom_id res chain seq x y z
N MET A 1 12.14 -25.76 -30.83
CA MET A 1 10.66 -25.65 -30.73
C MET A 1 10.34 -24.17 -30.68
N VAL A 2 9.26 -23.73 -31.33
CA VAL A 2 8.84 -22.32 -31.31
C VAL A 2 8.42 -21.97 -29.88
N VAL A 3 8.94 -20.87 -29.34
CA VAL A 3 8.66 -20.40 -28.00
C VAL A 3 7.73 -19.19 -28.07
N ASN A 4 6.46 -19.42 -27.72
CA ASN A 4 5.44 -18.37 -27.62
C ASN A 4 5.25 -18.00 -26.16
N SER A 5 5.81 -16.86 -25.76
CA SER A 5 5.80 -16.37 -24.39
C SER A 5 4.61 -15.45 -24.12
N VAL A 6 3.98 -15.62 -22.97
CA VAL A 6 3.06 -14.65 -22.36
C VAL A 6 3.70 -14.11 -21.10
N HIS A 7 3.85 -12.78 -21.00
CA HIS A 7 4.22 -12.12 -19.76
C HIS A 7 2.97 -11.54 -19.10
N TRP A 8 2.63 -12.00 -17.89
CA TRP A 8 1.44 -11.58 -17.17
C TRP A 8 1.73 -10.49 -16.13
N PHE A 9 1.40 -9.25 -16.50
CA PHE A 9 1.43 -8.08 -15.65
C PHE A 9 0.30 -8.12 -14.61
N ARG A 10 0.64 -7.79 -13.37
CA ARG A 10 -0.30 -7.64 -12.24
C ARG A 10 0.05 -6.43 -11.39
N LYS A 11 1.12 -6.52 -10.59
CA LYS A 11 1.62 -5.42 -9.74
C LYS A 11 2.73 -4.62 -10.41
N GLY A 12 3.80 -5.28 -10.88
CA GLY A 12 4.92 -4.65 -11.57
C GLY A 12 4.57 -4.14 -12.97
N LEU A 13 3.71 -3.12 -13.06
CA LEU A 13 3.30 -2.45 -14.30
C LEU A 13 4.43 -1.55 -14.84
N ARG A 14 5.55 -2.17 -15.22
CA ARG A 14 6.77 -1.48 -15.66
C ARG A 14 7.63 -2.35 -16.59
N LEU A 15 8.39 -1.68 -17.45
CA LEU A 15 9.36 -2.31 -18.36
C LEU A 15 10.80 -2.33 -17.83
N HIS A 16 11.13 -1.47 -16.87
CA HIS A 16 12.44 -1.46 -16.22
C HIS A 16 12.45 -2.40 -15.01
N ASP A 17 13.62 -2.95 -14.67
CA ASP A 17 13.80 -3.87 -13.55
C ASP A 17 12.68 -4.91 -13.42
N ASN A 18 12.41 -5.60 -14.54
CA ASN A 18 11.39 -6.63 -14.61
C ASN A 18 12.05 -7.96 -15.06
N PRO A 19 12.61 -8.73 -14.12
CA PRO A 19 13.26 -10.00 -14.42
C PRO A 19 12.31 -11.02 -15.07
N ALA A 20 11.03 -11.06 -14.66
CA ALA A 20 10.05 -11.97 -15.26
C ALA A 20 9.78 -11.63 -16.74
N LEU A 21 9.79 -10.34 -17.10
CA LEU A 21 9.68 -9.90 -18.49
C LEU A 21 10.95 -10.24 -19.29
N GLN A 22 12.13 -10.07 -18.70
CA GLN A 22 13.39 -10.49 -19.33
C GLN A 22 13.39 -12.00 -19.66
N GLU A 23 12.89 -12.84 -18.75
CA GLU A 23 12.70 -14.28 -19.00
C GLU A 23 11.66 -14.58 -20.08
N ALA A 24 10.67 -13.71 -20.26
CA ALA A 24 9.67 -13.83 -21.32
C ALA A 24 10.31 -13.66 -22.71
N LEU A 25 11.30 -12.77 -22.82
CA LEU A 25 12.02 -12.45 -24.05
C LEU A 25 13.17 -13.43 -24.34
N ASN A 26 13.73 -14.03 -23.31
CA ASN A 26 14.91 -14.89 -23.43
C ASN A 26 14.65 -16.14 -24.29
N GLY A 27 15.11 -16.12 -25.54
CA GLY A 27 14.93 -17.22 -26.49
C GLY A 27 13.49 -17.41 -26.97
N ALA A 28 12.66 -16.36 -26.89
CA ALA A 28 11.28 -16.40 -27.38
C ALA A 28 11.18 -16.01 -28.86
N ASP A 29 10.31 -16.68 -29.60
CA ASP A 29 9.97 -16.30 -30.98
C ASP A 29 8.85 -15.24 -30.98
N THR A 30 7.91 -15.33 -30.03
CA THR A 30 6.84 -14.34 -29.84
C THR A 30 6.66 -13.99 -28.38
N VAL A 31 6.30 -12.73 -28.09
CA VAL A 31 5.96 -12.28 -26.73
C VAL A 31 4.66 -11.49 -26.71
N ARG A 32 3.72 -11.89 -25.85
CA ARG A 32 2.49 -11.15 -25.56
C ARG A 32 2.52 -10.64 -24.13
N CYS A 33 2.42 -9.32 -23.98
CA CYS A 33 2.31 -8.65 -22.69
C CYS A 33 0.85 -8.58 -22.30
N VAL A 34 0.43 -9.28 -21.26
CA VAL A 34 -0.98 -9.43 -20.88
C VAL A 34 -1.23 -8.82 -19.50
N TYR A 35 -2.31 -8.08 -19.36
CA TYR A 35 -2.90 -7.72 -18.08
C TYR A 35 -4.31 -8.30 -18.00
N ILE A 36 -4.65 -8.96 -16.89
CA ILE A 36 -5.99 -9.53 -16.70
C ILE A 36 -6.77 -8.68 -15.69
N LEU A 37 -7.85 -8.05 -16.15
CA LEU A 37 -8.84 -7.40 -15.30
C LEU A 37 -9.73 -8.47 -14.66
N ASP A 38 -9.31 -8.90 -13.48
CA ASP A 38 -9.99 -9.95 -12.71
C ASP A 38 -11.23 -9.40 -11.99
N PRO A 39 -12.44 -9.96 -12.24
CA PRO A 39 -13.68 -9.62 -11.53
C PRO A 39 -13.56 -9.71 -10.02
N TRP A 40 -12.66 -10.55 -9.49
CA TRP A 40 -12.40 -10.64 -8.06
C TRP A 40 -12.04 -9.28 -7.47
N PHE A 41 -11.23 -8.45 -8.13
CA PHE A 41 -10.90 -7.11 -7.59
C PHE A 41 -12.08 -6.13 -7.66
N ALA A 42 -12.97 -6.31 -8.64
CA ALA A 42 -14.16 -5.49 -8.80
C ALA A 42 -15.22 -5.78 -7.72
N GLY A 43 -15.44 -7.05 -7.39
CA GLY A 43 -16.49 -7.46 -6.45
C GLY A 43 -16.07 -7.49 -4.98
N SER A 44 -14.78 -7.59 -4.70
CA SER A 44 -14.27 -7.99 -3.38
C SER A 44 -13.47 -6.92 -2.66
N ALA A 45 -12.87 -6.02 -3.43
CA ALA A 45 -12.14 -4.90 -2.90
C ALA A 45 -13.02 -3.66 -3.10
N ASN A 46 -13.32 -2.95 -2.02
CA ASN A 46 -13.89 -1.60 -2.06
C ASN A 46 -12.86 -0.64 -2.70
N VAL A 47 -12.59 -0.79 -4.00
CA VAL A 47 -11.63 0.01 -4.74
C VAL A 47 -12.32 1.32 -5.12
N GLY A 48 -11.90 2.40 -4.47
CA GLY A 48 -12.40 3.73 -4.80
C GLY A 48 -11.99 4.16 -6.21
N ILE A 49 -12.78 5.06 -6.80
CA ILE A 49 -12.59 5.57 -8.17
C ILE A 49 -11.17 6.09 -8.44
N ASN A 50 -10.53 6.73 -7.47
CA ASN A 50 -9.17 7.26 -7.62
C ASN A 50 -8.14 6.14 -7.86
N ARG A 51 -8.33 4.97 -7.24
CA ARG A 51 -7.42 3.82 -7.43
C ARG A 51 -7.67 3.14 -8.77
N TRP A 52 -8.92 3.08 -9.23
CA TRP A 52 -9.23 2.62 -10.58
C TRP A 52 -8.62 3.53 -11.64
N ARG A 53 -8.79 4.85 -11.49
CA ARG A 53 -8.18 5.83 -12.39
C ARG A 53 -6.66 5.66 -12.47
N PHE A 54 -5.99 5.60 -11.32
CA PHE A 54 -4.53 5.38 -11.26
C PHE A 54 -4.10 4.08 -11.95
N LEU A 55 -4.86 2.99 -11.78
CA LEU A 55 -4.58 1.73 -12.45
C LEU A 55 -4.70 1.88 -13.97
N LEU A 56 -5.79 2.46 -14.47
CA LEU A 56 -6.01 2.63 -15.91
C LEU A 56 -4.92 3.51 -16.54
N GLU A 57 -4.58 4.64 -15.90
CA GLU A 57 -3.48 5.52 -16.33
C GLU A 57 -2.13 4.76 -16.35
N SER A 58 -1.89 3.86 -15.39
CA SER A 58 -0.69 3.02 -15.37
C SER A 58 -0.66 1.98 -16.50
N LEU A 59 -1.82 1.43 -16.88
CA LEU A 59 -1.93 0.50 -18.00
C LEU A 59 -1.78 1.22 -19.35
N GLU A 60 -2.30 2.45 -19.47
CA GLU A 60 -2.11 3.31 -20.64
C GLU A 60 -0.65 3.70 -20.84
N ASP A 61 0.06 4.06 -19.76
CA ASP A 61 1.51 4.33 -19.80
C ASP A 61 2.30 3.08 -20.21
N LEU A 62 1.92 1.91 -19.68
CA LEU A 62 2.54 0.63 -20.03
C LEU A 62 2.32 0.27 -21.50
N ASP A 63 1.09 0.38 -22.02
CA ASP A 63 0.79 0.14 -23.44
C ASP A 63 1.55 1.15 -24.33
N SER A 64 1.55 2.43 -23.95
CA SER A 64 2.29 3.47 -24.68
C SER A 64 3.79 3.20 -24.74
N SER A 65 4.36 2.66 -23.66
CA SER A 65 5.76 2.26 -23.60
C SER A 65 6.05 1.02 -24.45
N LEU A 66 5.14 0.04 -24.45
CA LEU A 66 5.24 -1.15 -25.32
C LEU A 66 5.10 -0.80 -26.80
N ARG A 67 4.24 0.18 -27.16
CA ARG A 67 4.09 0.69 -28.54
C ARG A 67 5.39 1.25 -29.10
N LYS A 68 6.18 1.95 -28.29
CA LYS A 68 7.51 2.46 -28.67
C LYS A 68 8.49 1.33 -29.01
N LEU A 69 8.22 0.12 -28.52
CA LEU A 69 8.98 -1.10 -28.78
C LEU A 69 8.27 -2.03 -29.79
N TYR A 70 7.34 -1.50 -30.60
CA TYR A 70 6.59 -2.23 -31.62
C TYR A 70 5.77 -3.41 -31.07
N SER A 71 5.31 -3.29 -29.83
CA SER A 71 4.44 -4.25 -29.15
C SER A 71 3.19 -3.55 -28.60
N ARG A 72 2.32 -4.30 -27.93
CA ARG A 72 1.07 -3.82 -27.33
C ARG A 72 0.79 -4.53 -26.00
N LEU A 73 0.06 -3.87 -25.13
CA LEU A 73 -0.53 -4.48 -23.95
C LEU A 73 -1.86 -5.13 -24.32
N PHE A 74 -2.05 -6.38 -23.90
CA PHE A 74 -3.29 -7.12 -24.09
C PHE A 74 -4.08 -7.11 -22.79
N VAL A 75 -5.08 -6.23 -22.68
CA VAL A 75 -5.94 -6.15 -21.49
C VAL A 75 -7.13 -7.10 -21.67
N VAL A 76 -7.15 -8.19 -20.90
CA VAL A 76 -8.18 -9.22 -20.99
C VAL A 76 -9.09 -9.16 -19.77
N ARG A 77 -10.41 -9.20 -19.98
CA ARG A 77 -11.41 -9.16 -18.90
C ARG A 77 -11.83 -10.58 -18.52
N GLY A 78 -11.76 -10.93 -17.23
CA GLY A 78 -12.22 -12.23 -16.74
C GLY A 78 -11.35 -12.82 -15.64
N GLN A 79 -11.80 -13.93 -15.07
CA GLN A 79 -11.03 -14.64 -14.06
C GLN A 79 -9.82 -15.33 -14.72
N PRO A 80 -8.59 -15.19 -14.18
CA PRO A 80 -7.39 -15.79 -14.75
C PRO A 80 -7.52 -17.29 -15.02
N ALA A 81 -8.20 -18.03 -14.13
CA ALA A 81 -8.44 -19.47 -14.28
C ALA A 81 -9.28 -19.83 -15.52
N ASN A 82 -10.11 -18.90 -16.02
CA ASN A 82 -10.93 -19.11 -17.22
C ASN A 82 -10.26 -18.52 -18.47
N VAL A 83 -9.51 -17.43 -18.29
CA VAL A 83 -8.82 -16.71 -19.37
C VAL A 83 -7.64 -17.52 -19.90
N PHE A 84 -6.74 -17.99 -19.02
CA PHE A 84 -5.50 -18.64 -19.44
C PHE A 84 -5.69 -19.90 -20.31
N PRO A 85 -6.62 -20.83 -20.02
CA PRO A 85 -6.87 -21.97 -20.90
C PRO A 85 -7.19 -21.58 -22.34
N SER A 86 -7.93 -20.49 -22.52
CA SER A 86 -8.29 -19.98 -23.85
C SER A 86 -7.06 -19.38 -24.54
N LEU A 87 -6.31 -18.54 -23.82
CA LEU A 87 -5.07 -17.92 -24.34
C LEU A 87 -4.01 -18.95 -24.72
N PHE A 88 -3.83 -20.00 -23.90
CA PHE A 88 -2.85 -21.06 -24.16
C PHE A 88 -3.12 -21.77 -25.49
N LYS A 89 -4.39 -22.07 -25.77
CA LYS A 89 -4.80 -22.71 -27.03
C LYS A 89 -4.73 -21.74 -28.20
N GLU A 90 -5.34 -20.57 -28.08
CA GLU A 90 -5.44 -19.62 -29.19
C GLU A 90 -4.08 -19.13 -29.67
N TRP A 91 -3.16 -18.89 -28.73
CA TRP A 91 -1.85 -18.33 -29.02
C TRP A 91 -0.73 -19.36 -29.05
N ASN A 92 -1.05 -20.65 -28.93
CA ASN A 92 -0.09 -21.76 -28.82
C ASN A 92 1.02 -21.46 -27.83
N VAL A 93 0.64 -20.98 -26.63
CA VAL A 93 1.60 -20.52 -25.60
C VAL A 93 2.42 -21.71 -25.14
N THR A 94 3.73 -21.51 -25.02
CA THR A 94 4.66 -22.52 -24.48
C THR A 94 5.33 -22.06 -23.20
N ARG A 95 5.31 -20.74 -22.93
CA ARG A 95 5.88 -20.15 -21.72
C ARG A 95 4.97 -19.07 -21.16
N LEU A 96 4.73 -19.12 -19.86
CA LEU A 96 4.06 -18.08 -19.08
C LEU A 96 5.04 -17.53 -18.05
N THR A 97 5.29 -16.23 -18.04
CA THR A 97 6.15 -15.59 -17.04
C THR A 97 5.40 -14.53 -16.25
N PHE A 98 5.71 -14.41 -14.96
CA PHE A 98 5.10 -13.39 -14.11
C PHE A 98 5.91 -13.13 -12.83
N GLU A 99 5.70 -11.95 -12.24
CA GLU A 99 6.34 -11.55 -10.97
C GLU A 99 5.84 -12.38 -9.77
N TYR A 100 6.67 -12.66 -8.78
CA TYR A 100 6.19 -13.35 -7.57
C TYR A 100 5.26 -12.45 -6.75
N ASP A 101 4.07 -12.95 -6.39
CA ASP A 101 3.17 -12.27 -5.46
C ASP A 101 3.20 -12.96 -4.08
N SER A 102 3.81 -12.28 -3.11
CA SER A 102 3.96 -12.81 -1.75
C SER A 102 2.69 -12.74 -0.90
N GLU A 103 1.63 -12.08 -1.38
CA GLU A 103 0.37 -11.98 -0.65
C GLU A 103 -0.41 -13.31 -0.65
N PRO A 104 -1.14 -13.66 0.42
CA PRO A 104 -1.83 -14.96 0.53
C PRO A 104 -2.73 -15.29 -0.67
N TYR A 105 -3.56 -14.34 -1.10
CA TYR A 105 -4.41 -14.51 -2.28
C TYR A 105 -3.59 -14.67 -3.57
N GLY A 106 -2.51 -13.89 -3.72
CA GLY A 106 -1.60 -14.01 -4.85
C GLY A 106 -0.96 -15.40 -4.93
N LYS A 107 -0.49 -15.94 -3.81
CA LYS A 107 0.07 -17.30 -3.70
C LYS A 107 -0.93 -18.38 -4.10
N GLU A 108 -2.16 -18.30 -3.58
CA GLU A 108 -3.21 -19.29 -3.88
C GLU A 108 -3.59 -19.26 -5.37
N ARG A 109 -3.85 -18.06 -5.90
CA ARG A 109 -4.14 -17.85 -7.33
C ARG A 109 -3.00 -18.35 -8.21
N ASP A 110 -1.77 -17.91 -7.94
CA ASP A 110 -0.59 -18.26 -8.76
C ASP A 110 -0.33 -19.77 -8.71
N GLY A 111 -0.52 -20.42 -7.55
CA GLY A 111 -0.42 -21.88 -7.43
C GLY A 111 -1.43 -22.62 -8.32
N ALA A 112 -2.68 -22.15 -8.37
CA ALA A 112 -3.69 -22.72 -9.26
C ALA A 112 -3.33 -22.53 -10.75
N ILE A 113 -2.83 -21.35 -11.13
CA ILE A 113 -2.42 -21.05 -12.51
C ILE A 113 -1.18 -21.85 -12.91
N ILE A 114 -0.20 -22.03 -12.03
CA ILE A 114 1.00 -22.85 -12.31
C ILE A 114 0.61 -24.29 -12.60
N LYS A 115 -0.26 -24.88 -11.76
CA LYS A 115 -0.75 -26.24 -11.98
C LYS A 115 -1.48 -26.36 -13.32
N MET A 116 -2.36 -25.40 -13.62
CA MET A 116 -3.10 -25.35 -14.88
C MET A 116 -2.18 -25.20 -16.10
N ALA A 117 -1.16 -24.34 -16.02
CA ALA A 117 -0.18 -24.17 -17.10
C ALA A 117 0.59 -25.48 -17.37
N GLN A 118 1.00 -26.19 -16.31
CA GLN A 118 1.66 -27.48 -16.44
C GLN A 118 0.79 -28.54 -17.12
N GLU A 119 -0.51 -28.58 -16.81
CA GLU A 119 -1.49 -29.49 -17.46
C GLU A 119 -1.64 -29.19 -18.97
N PHE A 120 -1.40 -27.96 -19.39
CA PHE A 120 -1.39 -27.52 -20.79
C PHE A 120 -0.01 -27.64 -21.47
N GLY A 121 1.01 -28.14 -20.77
CA GLY A 121 2.38 -28.20 -21.30
C GLY A 121 3.07 -26.84 -21.41
N VAL A 122 2.59 -25.83 -20.69
CA VAL A 122 3.15 -24.46 -20.66
C VAL A 122 4.16 -24.37 -19.51
N GLU A 123 5.40 -23.99 -19.82
CA GLU A 123 6.43 -23.70 -18.83
C GLU A 123 6.09 -22.41 -18.06
N THR A 124 6.15 -22.44 -16.73
CA THR A 124 5.96 -21.23 -15.90
C THR A 124 7.26 -20.74 -15.30
N ILE A 125 7.60 -19.48 -15.53
CA ILE A 125 8.78 -18.82 -14.93
C ILE A 125 8.34 -17.68 -14.02
N VAL A 126 8.65 -17.80 -12.73
CA VAL A 126 8.31 -16.80 -11.71
C VAL A 126 9.57 -16.15 -11.18
N ARG A 127 9.60 -14.81 -11.16
CA ARG A 127 10.74 -14.04 -10.61
C ARG A 127 10.28 -13.04 -9.56
N ASN A 128 11.04 -12.88 -8.49
CA ASN A 128 10.75 -11.87 -7.48
C ASN A 128 11.38 -10.52 -7.86
N SER A 129 10.56 -9.47 -7.94
CA SER A 129 11.01 -8.10 -8.18
C SER A 129 10.11 -7.04 -7.53
N HIS A 130 9.16 -7.45 -6.69
CA HIS A 130 8.26 -6.52 -5.98
C HIS A 130 8.85 -6.09 -4.63
N THR A 131 9.66 -6.98 -4.02
CA THR A 131 10.35 -6.74 -2.75
C THR A 131 11.85 -6.86 -2.96
N LEU A 132 12.62 -6.08 -2.20
CA LEU A 132 14.09 -6.10 -2.25
C LEU A 132 14.68 -7.50 -1.96
N TYR A 133 14.03 -8.23 -1.05
CA TYR A 133 14.44 -9.56 -0.62
C TYR A 133 13.33 -10.57 -0.84
N ASN A 134 13.69 -11.84 -0.98
CA ASN A 134 12.74 -12.94 -0.93
C ASN A 134 12.19 -13.09 0.50
N LEU A 135 10.89 -12.81 0.67
CA LEU A 135 10.23 -12.84 1.98
C LEU A 135 10.16 -14.24 2.57
N ASP A 136 10.01 -15.29 1.75
CA ASP A 136 9.94 -16.67 2.25
C ASP A 136 11.28 -17.09 2.87
N ARG A 137 12.39 -16.60 2.30
CA ARG A 137 13.73 -16.82 2.87
C ARG A 137 13.88 -16.16 4.25
N ILE A 138 13.33 -14.95 4.42
CA ILE A 138 13.34 -14.26 5.72
C ILE A 138 12.51 -15.04 6.75
N VAL A 139 11.36 -15.58 6.34
CA VAL A 139 10.49 -16.40 7.19
C VAL A 139 11.19 -17.71 7.59
N GLU A 140 11.84 -18.38 6.64
CA GLU A 140 12.63 -19.59 6.88
C GLU A 140 13.76 -19.34 7.89
N MET A 141 14.54 -18.28 7.69
CA MET A 141 15.62 -17.87 8.62
C MET A 141 15.11 -17.48 10.01
N ASN A 142 13.81 -17.29 10.15
CA ASN A 142 13.15 -16.99 11.41
C ASN A 142 12.26 -18.16 11.89
N ASN A 143 12.73 -19.40 11.67
CA ASN A 143 12.10 -20.64 12.11
C ASN A 143 10.66 -20.80 11.59
N GLY A 144 10.46 -20.47 10.31
CA GLY A 144 9.17 -20.62 9.63
C GLY A 144 8.11 -19.60 10.03
N SER A 145 8.46 -18.54 10.77
CA SER A 145 7.52 -17.49 11.20
C SER A 145 7.99 -16.11 10.76
N PRO A 146 7.09 -15.19 10.36
CA PRO A 146 7.47 -13.83 10.00
C PRO A 146 8.02 -13.05 11.21
N PRO A 147 9.06 -12.22 11.04
CA PRO A 147 9.59 -11.41 12.14
C PRO A 147 8.55 -10.37 12.59
N LEU A 148 8.22 -10.38 13.89
CA LEU A 148 7.17 -9.52 14.45
C LEU A 148 7.67 -8.13 14.86
N THR A 149 8.99 -7.90 14.88
CA THR A 149 9.58 -6.60 15.19
C THR A 149 10.53 -6.15 14.10
N PHE A 150 10.63 -4.83 13.92
CA PHE A 150 11.57 -4.25 12.98
C PHE A 150 13.03 -4.57 13.34
N LYS A 151 13.38 -4.60 14.64
CA LYS A 151 14.73 -5.01 15.10
C LYS A 151 15.05 -6.45 14.71
N ARG A 152 14.10 -7.38 14.88
CA ARG A 152 14.28 -8.77 14.46
C ARG A 152 14.39 -8.88 12.95
N PHE A 153 13.54 -8.19 12.20
CA PHE A 153 13.62 -8.11 10.74
C PHE A 153 14.99 -7.60 10.28
N GLN A 154 15.46 -6.49 10.85
CA GLN A 154 16.77 -5.91 10.54
C GLN A 154 17.92 -6.88 10.86
N ALA A 155 17.87 -7.56 12.00
CA ALA A 155 18.87 -8.56 12.36
C ALA A 155 18.94 -9.74 11.37
N LEU A 156 17.80 -10.14 10.79
CA LEU A 156 17.74 -11.18 9.77
C LEU A 156 18.28 -10.68 8.42
N VAL A 157 17.85 -9.48 7.99
CA VAL A 157 18.28 -8.88 6.73
C VAL A 157 19.78 -8.59 6.70
N ASN A 158 20.37 -8.19 7.84
CA ASN A 158 21.82 -7.98 7.95
C ASN A 158 22.66 -9.26 7.72
N ARG A 159 22.03 -10.45 7.74
CA ARG A 159 22.69 -11.73 7.46
C ARG A 159 22.47 -12.19 6.02
N LEU A 160 21.66 -11.48 5.25
CA LEU A 160 21.44 -11.75 3.83
C LEU A 160 22.47 -10.98 3.00
N GLU A 161 22.76 -11.52 1.82
CA GLU A 161 23.51 -10.79 0.79
C GLU A 161 22.79 -9.51 0.39
N LEU A 162 23.51 -8.54 -0.16
CA LEU A 162 22.88 -7.32 -0.67
C LEU A 162 21.87 -7.65 -1.77
N PRO A 163 20.74 -6.91 -1.86
CA PRO A 163 19.74 -7.16 -2.88
C PRO A 163 20.37 -6.94 -4.26
N MET A 164 19.87 -7.70 -5.24
CA MET A 164 20.31 -7.54 -6.62
C MET A 164 20.09 -6.10 -7.09
N LYS A 165 21.02 -5.58 -7.89
CA LYS A 165 20.84 -4.30 -8.57
C LYS A 165 19.70 -4.42 -9.58
N PRO A 166 18.96 -3.33 -9.83
CA PRO A 166 17.88 -3.36 -10.80
C PRO A 166 18.39 -3.75 -12.18
N LEU A 167 17.63 -4.59 -12.88
CA LEU A 167 17.95 -4.97 -14.25
C LEU A 167 17.73 -3.81 -15.22
N PRO A 168 18.50 -3.73 -16.32
CA PRO A 168 18.24 -2.75 -17.38
C PRO A 168 16.84 -2.96 -17.98
N THR A 169 16.29 -1.88 -18.52
CA THR A 169 15.02 -1.96 -19.25
C THR A 169 15.17 -2.76 -20.53
N ILE A 170 14.08 -3.36 -20.99
CA ILE A 170 14.06 -4.12 -22.24
C ILE A 170 14.36 -3.20 -23.44
N THR A 171 15.11 -3.73 -24.40
CA THR A 171 15.52 -2.96 -25.59
C THR A 171 14.62 -3.27 -26.80
N GLN A 172 14.65 -2.37 -27.78
CA GLN A 172 13.97 -2.60 -29.06
C GLN A 172 14.54 -3.81 -29.80
N GLU A 173 15.83 -4.12 -29.64
CA GLU A 173 16.48 -5.30 -30.23
C GLU A 173 15.89 -6.59 -29.66
N GLN A 174 15.76 -6.67 -28.32
CA GLN A 174 15.15 -7.83 -27.65
C GLN A 174 13.68 -8.03 -28.05
N MET A 175 12.92 -6.94 -28.19
CA MET A 175 11.53 -7.01 -28.65
C MET A 175 11.44 -7.36 -30.14
N GLY A 176 12.39 -6.89 -30.95
CA GLY A 176 12.49 -7.16 -32.38
C GLY A 176 12.73 -8.63 -32.69
N SER A 177 13.44 -9.36 -31.82
CA SER A 177 13.63 -10.81 -31.97
C SER A 177 12.40 -11.63 -31.59
N CYS A 178 11.44 -11.07 -30.85
CA CYS A 178 10.29 -11.78 -30.27
C CYS A 178 8.95 -11.26 -30.85
N ARG A 179 8.80 -11.23 -32.18
CA ARG A 179 7.74 -10.44 -32.84
C ARG A 179 6.37 -11.11 -32.78
N THR A 180 5.43 -10.45 -32.09
CA THR A 180 4.01 -10.82 -32.11
C THR A 180 3.26 -10.06 -33.21
N LYS A 181 2.48 -10.78 -34.03
CA LYS A 181 1.55 -10.14 -34.97
C LYS A 181 0.38 -9.53 -34.20
N ILE A 182 0.18 -8.23 -34.34
CA ILE A 182 -0.96 -7.50 -33.78
C ILE A 182 -2.04 -7.42 -34.86
N ALA A 183 -3.26 -7.85 -34.53
CA ALA A 183 -4.40 -7.76 -35.43
C ALA A 183 -5.00 -6.34 -35.44
N ASP A 184 -5.64 -5.96 -36.55
CA ASP A 184 -6.22 -4.61 -36.72
C ASP A 184 -7.33 -4.32 -35.70
N ASN A 185 -8.05 -5.36 -35.26
CA ASN A 185 -9.09 -5.28 -34.22
C ASN A 185 -8.54 -5.35 -32.78
N HIS A 186 -7.24 -5.15 -32.57
CA HIS A 186 -6.65 -5.22 -31.23
C HIS A 186 -7.32 -4.23 -30.26
N ASP A 187 -7.57 -3.00 -30.70
CA ASP A 187 -8.14 -1.95 -29.84
C ASP A 187 -9.62 -2.24 -29.48
N GLU A 188 -10.32 -3.08 -30.25
CA GLU A 188 -11.69 -3.52 -29.95
C GLU A 188 -11.74 -4.58 -28.85
N HIS A 189 -10.70 -5.42 -28.73
CA HIS A 189 -10.70 -6.58 -27.84
C HIS A 189 -9.81 -6.42 -26.60
N TYR A 190 -8.72 -5.64 -26.73
CA TYR A 190 -7.60 -5.69 -25.78
C TYR A 190 -7.15 -4.31 -25.28
N SER A 191 -7.86 -3.25 -25.66
CA SER A 191 -7.58 -1.89 -25.18
C SER A 191 -7.82 -1.74 -23.68
N VAL A 192 -7.15 -0.74 -23.09
CA VAL A 192 -7.43 -0.32 -21.71
C VAL A 192 -8.85 0.25 -21.68
N PRO A 193 -9.76 -0.26 -20.83
CA PRO A 193 -11.13 0.24 -20.77
C PRO A 193 -11.17 1.67 -20.23
N SER A 194 -12.16 2.44 -20.68
CA SER A 194 -12.52 3.68 -20.01
C SER A 194 -13.10 3.41 -18.61
N LEU A 195 -13.10 4.43 -17.74
CA LEU A 195 -13.74 4.33 -16.41
C LEU A 195 -15.22 3.97 -16.50
N GLU A 196 -15.92 4.44 -17.54
CA GLU A 196 -17.34 4.15 -17.76
C GLU A 196 -17.57 2.71 -18.17
N GLU A 197 -16.80 2.21 -19.16
CA GLU A 197 -16.85 0.80 -19.55
C GLU A 197 -16.54 -0.13 -18.38
N LEU A 198 -15.54 0.23 -17.59
CA LEU A 198 -15.16 -0.51 -16.40
C LEU A 198 -16.32 -0.53 -15.39
N ALA A 199 -16.94 0.62 -15.11
CA ALA A 199 -18.08 0.70 -14.21
C ALA A 199 -19.28 -0.14 -14.70
N ASN A 200 -19.59 -0.08 -15.99
CA ASN A 200 -20.66 -0.86 -16.61
C ASN A 200 -20.38 -2.37 -16.55
N TRP A 201 -19.14 -2.76 -16.86
CA TRP A 201 -18.70 -4.15 -16.74
C TRP A 201 -18.78 -4.64 -15.30
N MET A 202 -18.36 -3.85 -14.31
CA MET A 202 -18.47 -4.20 -12.90
C MET A 202 -19.91 -4.42 -12.44
N GLN A 203 -20.86 -3.61 -12.93
CA GLN A 203 -22.29 -3.79 -12.64
C GLN A 203 -22.86 -5.08 -13.25
N SER A 204 -22.31 -5.52 -14.38
CA SER A 204 -22.72 -6.77 -15.03
C SER A 204 -22.23 -8.04 -14.34
N ILE A 205 -21.25 -7.92 -13.42
CA ILE A 205 -20.69 -9.06 -12.70
C ILE A 205 -21.64 -9.42 -11.55
N THR A 206 -22.42 -10.48 -11.74
CA THR A 206 -23.17 -11.13 -10.65
C THR A 206 -22.18 -11.88 -9.77
N VAL A 207 -21.70 -11.26 -8.69
CA VAL A 207 -20.84 -11.97 -7.71
C VAL A 207 -21.75 -12.86 -6.86
N PRO A 208 -21.63 -14.20 -6.88
CA PRO A 208 -22.40 -15.05 -5.99
C PRO A 208 -22.05 -14.69 -4.54
N SER A 209 -23.07 -14.42 -3.71
CA SER A 209 -22.91 -14.04 -2.29
C SER A 209 -22.06 -15.02 -1.47
N ALA A 210 -21.89 -16.26 -1.91
CA ALA A 210 -21.07 -17.29 -1.25
C ALA A 210 -19.57 -17.22 -1.58
N LEU A 211 -19.18 -16.46 -2.60
CA LEU A 211 -17.80 -16.23 -3.02
C LEU A 211 -17.34 -14.79 -2.76
N SER A 212 -18.16 -13.95 -2.11
CA SER A 212 -17.77 -12.59 -1.74
C SER A 212 -16.59 -12.65 -0.76
N PRO A 213 -15.39 -12.23 -1.17
CA PRO A 213 -14.21 -12.29 -0.35
C PRO A 213 -14.29 -11.18 0.68
N LYS A 214 -13.76 -11.47 1.87
CA LYS A 214 -13.55 -10.44 2.89
C LYS A 214 -12.66 -9.33 2.29
N PRO A 215 -12.93 -8.05 2.54
CA PRO A 215 -12.14 -6.96 1.99
C PRO A 215 -10.66 -7.18 2.31
N LEU A 216 -9.86 -7.42 1.28
CA LEU A 216 -8.44 -7.65 1.41
C LEU A 216 -7.76 -6.30 1.64
N ILE A 217 -7.50 -5.97 2.91
CA ILE A 217 -6.67 -4.83 3.26
C ILE A 217 -5.23 -5.21 2.90
N PRO A 218 -4.51 -4.43 2.06
CA PRO A 218 -3.12 -4.71 1.73
C PRO A 218 -2.28 -4.91 2.99
N PRO A 219 -1.31 -5.84 3.02
CA PRO A 219 -0.56 -6.16 4.25
C PRO A 219 0.07 -4.94 4.92
N THR A 220 0.56 -3.97 4.14
CA THR A 220 1.12 -2.71 4.66
C THR A 220 0.08 -1.88 5.39
N THR A 221 -1.11 -1.73 4.81
CA THR A 221 -2.23 -1.01 5.43
C THR A 221 -2.71 -1.73 6.68
N ALA A 222 -2.88 -3.05 6.62
CA ALA A 222 -3.29 -3.87 7.76
C ALA A 222 -2.26 -3.80 8.89
N THR A 223 -0.96 -3.88 8.57
CA THR A 223 0.12 -3.77 9.56
C THR A 223 0.18 -2.38 10.17
N CYS A 224 0.04 -1.31 9.38
CA CYS A 224 -0.01 0.06 9.88
C CYS A 224 -1.22 0.27 10.80
N MET A 225 -2.40 -0.24 10.41
CA MET A 225 -3.60 -0.21 11.24
C MET A 225 -3.41 -0.99 12.54
N LEU A 226 -2.86 -2.21 12.48
CA LEU A 226 -2.59 -3.02 13.67
C LEU A 226 -1.53 -2.39 14.58
N SER A 227 -0.50 -1.77 13.99
CA SER A 227 0.56 -1.05 14.72
C SER A 227 0.01 0.21 15.39
N SER A 228 -0.93 0.88 14.75
CA SER A 228 -1.54 2.12 15.24
C SER A 228 -2.72 1.89 16.19
N ALA A 229 -3.47 0.80 16.02
CA ALA A 229 -4.64 0.42 16.83
C ALA A 229 -4.29 -0.50 18.01
N GLY A 230 -3.11 -1.14 17.99
CA GLY A 230 -2.58 -1.95 19.10
C GLY A 230 -2.94 -3.43 19.22
N PRO A 231 -3.88 -4.09 18.49
CA PRO A 231 -4.37 -5.41 18.92
C PRO A 231 -3.43 -6.58 18.63
N ARG A 232 -2.44 -6.48 17.72
CA ARG A 232 -1.42 -7.53 17.50
C ARG A 232 -0.06 -7.24 18.13
N TYR A 233 0.15 -6.02 18.61
CA TYR A 233 1.40 -5.56 19.23
C TYR A 233 1.32 -5.49 20.76
N ILE A 234 0.30 -6.12 21.35
CA ILE A 234 0.18 -6.19 22.80
C ILE A 234 1.39 -6.92 23.43
N LEU A 235 2.12 -7.74 22.65
CA LEU A 235 3.22 -8.55 23.17
C LEU A 235 4.62 -8.09 22.78
N VAL A 236 4.82 -7.20 21.80
CA VAL A 236 6.18 -6.76 21.45
C VAL A 236 6.25 -5.31 21.02
N ALA A 237 6.88 -4.51 21.88
CA ALA A 237 7.47 -3.19 21.62
C ALA A 237 6.51 -2.00 21.38
N ARG A 238 6.09 -1.34 22.47
CA ARG A 238 6.45 0.08 22.76
C ARG A 238 5.91 0.52 24.14
N PRO A 239 6.62 1.36 24.91
CA PRO A 239 6.07 2.01 26.12
C PRO A 239 5.03 3.12 25.81
N THR A 240 4.71 3.36 24.53
CA THR A 240 3.96 4.54 24.07
C THR A 240 2.45 4.35 24.05
N PHE A 241 1.90 3.21 24.50
CA PHE A 241 0.44 3.00 24.56
C PHE A 241 -0.27 3.92 25.55
N PHE A 242 0.48 4.58 26.43
CA PHE A 242 0.00 5.62 27.34
C PHE A 242 0.03 7.03 26.73
N HIS A 243 0.45 7.16 25.47
CA HIS A 243 0.48 8.42 24.75
C HIS A 243 -0.53 8.42 23.61
N CYS A 244 -1.66 9.11 23.80
CA CYS A 244 -2.62 9.36 22.72
C CYS A 244 -2.27 10.64 21.98
N TYR A 245 -2.21 10.59 20.65
CA TYR A 245 -2.06 11.79 19.83
C TYR A 245 -3.26 12.73 20.06
N CYS A 246 -2.97 13.97 20.41
CA CYS A 246 -3.97 15.04 20.44
C CYS A 246 -4.11 15.62 19.02
N PRO A 247 -5.26 15.47 18.35
CA PRO A 247 -5.44 15.93 16.97
C PRO A 247 -5.31 17.46 16.86
N VAL A 248 -5.70 18.19 17.90
CA VAL A 248 -5.55 19.65 18.00
C VAL A 248 -4.09 20.04 18.17
N GLY A 249 -3.43 19.48 19.20
CA GLY A 249 -2.06 19.85 19.54
C GLY A 249 -1.06 19.46 18.45
N PHE A 250 -1.26 18.31 17.80
CA PHE A 250 -0.44 17.90 16.66
C PHE A 250 -0.62 18.84 15.47
N GLY A 251 -1.87 19.12 15.09
CA GLY A 251 -2.17 20.02 14.00
C GLY A 251 -1.56 21.41 14.18
N LYS A 252 -1.75 22.04 15.35
CA LYS A 252 -1.18 23.37 15.66
C LYS A 252 0.34 23.44 15.56
N ARG A 253 1.06 22.34 15.83
CA ARG A 253 2.52 22.29 15.72
C ARG A 253 2.99 22.11 14.28
N THR A 254 2.25 21.33 13.49
CA THR A 254 2.62 20.97 12.12
C THR A 254 2.21 22.04 11.11
N ASP A 255 1.03 22.66 11.30
CA ASP A 255 0.45 23.68 10.42
C ASP A 255 -0.19 24.80 11.27
N PRO A 256 0.61 25.75 11.80
CA PRO A 256 0.09 26.79 12.70
C PRO A 256 -0.97 27.72 12.06
N SER A 257 -0.94 27.91 10.73
CA SER A 257 -1.91 28.71 9.97
C SER A 257 -3.21 27.95 9.68
N GLY A 258 -3.16 26.63 9.69
CA GLY A 258 -4.28 25.75 9.37
C GLY A 258 -4.59 25.71 7.87
N ASP A 259 -3.61 25.98 7.01
CA ASP A 259 -3.81 26.07 5.56
C ASP A 259 -4.31 24.74 4.98
N TYR A 260 -3.87 23.61 5.55
CA TYR A 260 -4.39 22.29 5.20
C TYR A 260 -5.89 22.18 5.52
N ILE A 261 -6.31 22.62 6.71
CA ILE A 261 -7.72 22.59 7.11
C ILE A 261 -8.55 23.49 6.18
N ARG A 262 -8.08 24.70 5.88
CA ARG A 262 -8.78 25.64 5.00
C ARG A 262 -8.98 25.08 3.59
N ARG A 263 -8.00 24.33 3.08
CA ARG A 263 -8.06 23.68 1.77
C ARG A 263 -9.06 22.52 1.73
N TYR A 264 -9.04 21.63 2.73
CA TYR A 264 -9.82 20.38 2.70
C TYR A 264 -11.17 20.48 3.42
N ILE A 265 -11.38 21.50 4.26
CA ILE A 265 -12.65 21.81 4.93
C ILE A 265 -13.01 23.28 4.61
N PRO A 266 -13.52 23.57 3.41
CA PRO A 266 -13.75 24.95 2.96
C PRO A 266 -14.71 25.75 3.85
N LYS A 267 -15.58 25.09 4.62
CA LYS A 267 -16.48 25.72 5.59
C LYS A 267 -15.73 26.46 6.72
N LEU A 268 -14.50 26.05 7.03
CA LEU A 268 -13.67 26.68 8.06
C LEU A 268 -12.66 27.67 7.48
N LYS A 269 -12.69 27.95 6.17
CA LYS A 269 -11.66 28.75 5.47
C LYS A 269 -11.48 30.16 6.04
N ASP A 270 -12.52 30.74 6.63
CA ASP A 270 -12.54 32.12 7.14
C ASP A 270 -12.35 32.20 8.67
N TYR A 271 -12.19 31.06 9.35
CA TYR A 271 -11.93 31.04 10.79
C TYR A 271 -10.56 31.65 11.12
N PRO A 272 -10.41 32.47 12.18
CA PRO A 272 -9.08 32.95 12.59
C PRO A 272 -8.15 31.80 12.99
N ASN A 273 -6.83 31.94 12.78
CA ASN A 273 -5.83 30.91 13.12
C ASN A 273 -5.94 30.43 14.58
N ARG A 274 -6.33 31.33 15.50
CA ARG A 274 -6.55 31.00 16.91
C ARG A 274 -7.57 29.88 17.12
N TYR A 275 -8.59 29.80 16.26
CA TYR A 275 -9.74 28.91 16.42
C TYR A 275 -9.81 27.81 15.35
N ILE A 276 -8.97 27.81 14.32
CA ILE A 276 -9.06 26.86 13.19
C ILE A 276 -8.99 25.38 13.63
N TYR A 277 -8.26 25.07 14.70
CA TYR A 277 -8.17 23.72 15.27
C TYR A 277 -9.20 23.42 16.37
N GLU A 278 -9.84 24.45 16.92
CA GLU A 278 -10.84 24.34 17.99
C GLU A 278 -12.02 25.28 17.73
N PRO A 279 -12.73 25.15 16.58
CA PRO A 279 -13.75 26.11 16.17
C PRO A 279 -14.91 26.20 17.17
N TRP A 280 -15.16 25.13 17.93
CA TRP A 280 -16.16 25.08 19.01
C TRP A 280 -15.85 25.98 20.21
N ARG A 281 -14.61 26.49 20.33
CA ARG A 281 -14.21 27.45 21.37
C ARG A 281 -14.34 28.90 20.92
N ALA A 282 -14.66 29.14 19.65
CA ALA A 282 -14.84 30.49 19.13
C ALA A 282 -16.14 31.10 19.69
N PRO A 283 -16.13 32.36 20.16
CA PRO A 283 -17.36 33.07 20.52
C PRO A 283 -18.33 33.15 19.34
N GLU A 284 -19.64 33.20 19.59
CA GLU A 284 -20.64 33.27 18.52
C GLU A 284 -20.41 34.43 17.53
N SER A 285 -19.90 35.57 18.00
CA SER A 285 -19.56 36.70 17.12
C SER A 285 -18.49 36.34 16.09
N VAL A 286 -17.48 35.56 16.49
CA VAL A 286 -16.41 35.07 15.59
C VAL A 286 -16.96 34.01 14.65
N GLN A 287 -17.83 33.11 15.12
CA GLN A 287 -18.47 32.11 14.27
C GLN A 287 -19.35 32.74 13.18
N LYS A 288 -20.12 33.78 13.56
CA LYS A 288 -20.92 34.59 12.64
C LYS A 288 -20.04 35.34 11.64
N ALA A 289 -18.96 35.95 12.09
CA ALA A 289 -18.01 36.66 11.22
C ALA A 289 -17.30 35.71 10.22
N ALA A 290 -17.04 34.47 10.62
CA ALA A 290 -16.46 33.43 9.77
C ALA A 290 -17.51 32.68 8.92
N ASN A 291 -18.79 33.09 8.98
CA ASN A 291 -19.91 32.48 8.26
C ASN A 291 -20.00 30.94 8.40
N CYS A 292 -19.73 30.44 9.61
CA CYS A 292 -19.82 29.02 9.92
C CYS A 292 -20.11 28.83 11.42
N ILE A 293 -21.32 28.39 11.73
CA ILE A 293 -21.79 28.14 13.09
C ILE A 293 -21.56 26.68 13.48
N VAL A 294 -20.85 26.45 14.59
CA VAL A 294 -20.56 25.10 15.09
C VAL A 294 -21.83 24.47 15.69
N GLY A 295 -22.17 23.28 15.20
CA GLY A 295 -23.41 22.57 15.47
C GLY A 295 -24.45 22.71 14.36
N VAL A 296 -24.24 23.63 13.41
CA VAL A 296 -25.11 23.83 12.24
C VAL A 296 -24.33 23.60 10.95
N ASP A 297 -23.34 24.44 10.66
CA ASP A 297 -22.53 24.38 9.43
C ASP A 297 -21.33 23.45 9.55
N TYR A 298 -20.82 23.30 10.78
CA TYR A 298 -19.70 22.42 11.11
C TYR A 298 -20.03 21.64 12.39
N PRO A 299 -19.84 20.31 12.46
CA PRO A 299 -20.29 19.53 13.60
C PRO A 299 -19.54 19.88 14.91
N LYS A 300 -20.23 19.70 16.03
CA LYS A 300 -19.59 19.70 17.35
C LYS A 300 -18.65 18.48 17.47
N PRO A 301 -17.59 18.55 18.30
CA PRO A 301 -16.75 17.39 18.57
C PRO A 301 -17.60 16.19 19.01
N MET A 302 -17.42 15.04 18.34
CA MET A 302 -18.18 13.81 18.64
C MET A 302 -17.81 13.19 19.99
N ILE A 303 -16.62 13.52 20.51
CA ILE A 303 -16.10 13.00 21.77
C ILE A 303 -15.28 14.09 22.47
N ASN A 304 -15.32 14.11 23.80
CA ASN A 304 -14.33 14.83 24.58
C ASN A 304 -13.02 14.03 24.57
N HIS A 305 -12.00 14.54 23.87
CA HIS A 305 -10.72 13.83 23.69
C HIS A 305 -10.01 13.54 25.01
N ALA A 306 -10.07 14.44 26.00
CA ALA A 306 -9.41 14.25 27.28
C ALA A 306 -10.06 13.10 28.08
N GLU A 307 -11.38 13.04 28.10
CA GLU A 307 -12.13 11.97 28.76
C GLU A 307 -11.98 10.63 28.02
N GLY A 308 -12.15 10.64 26.70
CA GLY A 308 -12.05 9.45 25.86
C GLY A 308 -10.66 8.82 25.90
N SER A 309 -9.60 9.64 25.82
CA SER A 309 -8.22 9.14 25.92
C SER A 309 -7.92 8.55 27.29
N ARG A 310 -8.35 9.20 28.39
CA ARG A 310 -8.21 8.67 29.75
C ARG A 310 -8.87 7.30 29.92
N LEU A 311 -10.12 7.16 29.46
CA LEU A 311 -10.87 5.91 29.54
C LEU A 311 -10.19 4.79 28.73
N ASN A 312 -9.76 5.10 27.50
CA ASN A 312 -9.11 4.12 26.63
C ASN A 312 -7.75 3.68 27.19
N ILE A 313 -6.96 4.61 27.73
CA ILE A 313 -5.70 4.30 28.41
C ILE A 313 -5.94 3.35 29.58
N GLU A 314 -6.97 3.58 30.39
CA GLU A 314 -7.27 2.73 31.53
C GLU A 314 -7.68 1.32 31.10
N ARG A 315 -8.54 1.20 30.08
CA ARG A 315 -8.90 -0.10 29.50
C ARG A 315 -7.68 -0.85 28.97
N MET A 316 -6.75 -0.15 28.31
CA MET A 316 -5.51 -0.77 27.84
C MET A 316 -4.66 -1.29 29.01
N LYS A 317 -4.56 -0.54 30.12
CA LYS A 317 -3.86 -1.05 31.33
C LYS A 317 -4.45 -2.35 31.84
N GLN A 318 -5.78 -2.45 31.89
CA GLN A 318 -6.47 -3.66 32.35
C GLN A 318 -6.15 -4.86 31.44
N VAL A 319 -6.14 -4.65 30.11
CA VAL A 319 -5.74 -5.70 29.15
C VAL A 319 -4.28 -6.14 29.39
N TYR A 320 -3.36 -5.20 29.62
CA TYR A 320 -1.96 -5.53 29.91
C TYR A 320 -1.80 -6.31 31.23
N GLN A 321 -2.53 -5.92 32.27
CA GLN A 321 -2.53 -6.62 33.55
C GLN A 321 -3.03 -8.07 33.36
N GLN A 322 -4.13 -8.27 32.65
CA GLN A 322 -4.66 -9.60 32.37
C GLN A 322 -3.71 -10.47 31.56
N LEU A 323 -3.04 -9.89 30.55
CA LEU A 323 -2.09 -10.62 29.71
C LEU A 323 -0.79 -10.95 30.43
N SER A 324 -0.37 -10.18 31.44
CA SER A 324 0.80 -10.50 32.26
C SER A 324 0.65 -11.83 33.02
N HIS A 325 -0.59 -12.26 33.29
CA HIS A 325 -0.90 -13.58 33.87
C HIS A 325 -0.87 -14.71 32.83
N TYR A 326 -1.00 -14.40 31.54
CA TYR A 326 -0.91 -15.33 30.42
C TYR A 326 0.54 -15.35 29.87
N LYS A 327 1.40 -16.16 30.49
CA LYS A 327 2.81 -16.46 30.12
C LYS A 327 3.85 -15.37 30.40
N GLY A 328 4.67 -15.59 31.44
CA GLY A 328 6.12 -15.32 31.43
C GLY A 328 6.61 -13.91 31.03
N LEU A 329 5.83 -12.86 31.26
CA LEU A 329 6.15 -11.46 30.93
C LEU A 329 6.39 -10.62 32.19
N SER A 330 7.13 -11.15 33.16
CA SER A 330 7.37 -10.48 34.45
C SER A 330 8.32 -9.29 34.38
N GLU A 331 9.10 -9.10 33.32
CA GLU A 331 10.15 -8.06 33.29
C GLU A 331 9.73 -6.70 32.73
N THR A 332 8.67 -6.59 31.92
CA THR A 332 8.34 -5.32 31.25
C THR A 332 7.47 -4.37 32.10
N LEU A 333 6.72 -4.89 33.07
CA LEU A 333 5.84 -4.10 33.93
C LEU A 333 6.59 -3.33 35.04
N VAL A 334 7.79 -3.78 35.42
CA VAL A 334 8.59 -3.17 36.50
C VAL A 334 9.11 -1.78 36.11
N ILE A 335 9.48 -1.57 34.84
CA ILE A 335 10.08 -0.33 34.35
C ILE A 335 9.10 0.87 34.36
N TYR A 336 7.78 0.62 34.33
CA TYR A 336 6.79 1.69 34.31
C TYR A 336 6.52 2.27 35.71
N ASN A 337 6.57 1.46 36.76
CA ASN A 337 6.31 1.92 38.13
C ASN A 337 7.42 2.81 38.68
N GLU A 338 8.68 2.59 38.28
CA GLU A 338 9.82 3.43 38.71
C GLU A 338 9.82 4.84 38.05
N ASN A 339 9.28 4.97 36.84
CA ASN A 339 9.27 6.24 36.10
C ASN A 339 8.09 7.18 36.44
N LEU A 340 7.08 6.70 37.18
CA LEU A 340 5.98 7.53 37.68
C LEU A 340 6.30 8.16 39.05
N GLY A 341 7.11 7.50 39.89
CA GLY A 341 7.50 8.02 41.21
C GLY A 341 8.46 9.21 41.18
N SER A 342 9.10 9.49 40.04
CA SER A 342 10.15 10.51 39.90
C SER A 342 9.71 11.81 39.20
N ARG A 343 8.42 11.97 38.86
CA ARG A 343 7.92 13.16 38.11
C ARG A 343 6.90 14.03 38.86
N SER A 344 6.65 13.79 40.15
CA SER A 344 5.67 14.56 40.93
C SER A 344 6.23 15.76 41.72
N GLU A 345 7.55 15.96 41.79
CA GLU A 345 8.15 17.07 42.56
C GLU A 345 9.25 17.78 41.76
N ASP A 346 8.86 18.57 40.74
CA ASP A 346 9.56 19.82 40.37
C ASP A 346 8.85 20.48 39.18
N ARG A 347 7.92 21.40 39.47
CA ARG A 347 7.24 22.24 38.46
C ARG A 347 7.16 23.71 38.85
N SER A 348 8.07 24.18 39.70
CA SER A 348 8.34 25.60 39.90
C SER A 348 9.80 25.86 39.53
N ASP A 349 10.04 26.86 38.69
CA ASP A 349 11.36 27.33 38.22
C ASP A 349 12.10 26.49 37.16
N ARG A 350 11.69 26.67 35.89
CA ARG A 350 12.68 26.74 34.79
C ARG A 350 12.40 27.94 33.90
N LYS A 351 13.23 28.97 34.06
CA LYS A 351 13.36 30.09 33.12
C LYS A 351 13.75 29.55 31.73
N SER A 352 13.13 30.12 30.70
CA SER A 352 13.41 29.83 29.29
C SER A 352 14.89 30.14 28.95
N PRO A 353 15.60 29.28 28.21
CA PRO A 353 16.91 29.63 27.68
C PRO A 353 16.76 30.68 26.55
N PRO A 354 17.76 31.56 26.34
CA PRO A 354 17.64 32.63 25.36
C PRO A 354 17.71 32.08 23.92
N HIS A 355 16.97 32.73 23.02
CA HIS A 355 16.99 32.47 21.59
C HIS A 355 18.40 32.67 21.00
N PRO A 356 18.91 31.76 20.16
CA PRO A 356 20.09 32.05 19.36
C PRO A 356 19.74 33.02 18.23
N SER A 357 20.37 34.19 18.28
CA SER A 357 20.41 35.22 17.25
C SER A 357 21.05 34.72 15.95
N SER A 358 20.40 35.04 14.83
CA SER A 358 20.93 35.29 13.49
C SER A 358 22.35 34.75 13.17
N LEU A 359 22.41 33.67 12.40
CA LEU A 359 23.56 33.37 11.54
C LEU A 359 23.10 33.54 10.08
N LYS A 360 23.56 34.63 9.46
CA LYS A 360 23.47 34.89 8.03
C LYS A 360 24.27 33.81 7.28
N ALA A 361 23.65 33.15 6.32
CA ALA A 361 24.36 32.36 5.32
C ALA A 361 25.05 33.32 4.32
N PRO A 362 26.34 33.16 4.00
CA PRO A 362 26.93 33.86 2.88
C PRO A 362 26.50 33.19 1.57
N CYS A 363 25.93 34.00 0.70
CA CYS A 363 25.73 33.70 -0.71
C CYS A 363 27.11 33.67 -1.39
N GLY A 364 27.39 32.61 -2.14
CA GLY A 364 28.57 32.51 -2.99
C GLY A 364 28.21 31.71 -4.24
N ARG A 365 27.89 32.43 -5.32
CA ARG A 365 28.16 31.97 -6.68
C ARG A 365 29.66 32.09 -6.88
N ASP A 366 30.26 31.15 -7.61
CA ASP A 366 31.07 31.47 -8.80
C ASP A 366 31.59 30.18 -9.46
N ILE A 367 31.31 30.12 -10.78
CA ILE A 367 31.83 29.27 -11.88
C ILE A 367 31.39 27.81 -11.94
#